data_AF-U5U258-F1
#
_entry.id   AF-U5U258-F1
#
_cell.length_a   1.000
_cell.length_b   1.000
_cell.length_c   1.000
_cell.angle_alpha   90.00
_cell.angle_beta   90.00
_cell.angle_gamma   90.00
#
_symmetry.space_group_name_H-M   'P 1'
#
loop_
_entity.id
_entity.type
_entity.pdbx_description
1 polymer ?
#
loop_
_entity_poly.entity_id
_entity_poly.type
_entity_poly.pdbx_seq_one_letter_code
_entity_poly.pdbx_strand_id
1 'polypeptide(L)'
;KPECYTSRIPTGKVPALVTEGTDLYESLIIANYLDEKYPENKLQSDDPLRKAKDSILIESFGKVGSIMYKMYFNDIDTETFDQFLGALDDFEKELSSRGTTFYGGNTVKLV
;
A
#
# COMPACT_ATOMS: atom_id res chain seq x y z
N LYS A 1 -20.46 6.18 12.17
CA LYS A 1 -20.26 4.85 11.56
C LYS A 1 -21.35 3.92 12.11
N PRO A 2 -21.87 2.95 11.34
CA PRO A 2 -22.89 2.01 11.83
C PRO A 2 -22.36 1.17 13.00
N GLU A 3 -23.18 0.98 14.03
CA GLU A 3 -22.82 0.22 15.24
C GLU A 3 -22.45 -1.24 14.91
N CYS A 4 -23.16 -1.84 13.95
CA CYS A 4 -22.91 -3.20 13.46
C CYS A 4 -21.51 -3.40 12.86
N TYR A 5 -20.85 -2.32 12.42
CA TYR A 5 -19.48 -2.35 11.91
C TYR A 5 -18.47 -2.15 13.03
N THR A 6 -18.66 -1.12 13.87
CA THR A 6 -17.72 -0.77 14.93
C THR A 6 -17.68 -1.78 16.08
N SER A 7 -18.74 -2.57 16.27
CA SER A 7 -18.75 -3.69 17.22
C SER A 7 -17.82 -4.84 16.80
N ARG A 8 -17.56 -4.97 15.49
CA ARG A 8 -16.67 -6.00 14.90
C ARG A 8 -15.27 -5.48 14.61
N ILE A 9 -15.18 -4.22 14.18
CA ILE A 9 -13.92 -3.55 13.82
C ILE A 9 -13.73 -2.35 14.77
N PRO A 10 -13.05 -2.53 15.92
CA PRO A 10 -12.98 -1.50 16.96
C PRO A 10 -12.33 -0.19 16.50
N THR A 11 -11.40 -0.25 15.55
CA THR A 11 -10.75 0.94 14.97
C THR A 11 -11.73 1.78 14.13
N GLY A 12 -12.83 1.16 13.70
CA GLY A 12 -13.75 1.70 12.70
C GLY A 12 -13.08 2.02 11.35
N LYS A 13 -11.81 1.67 11.15
CA LYS A 13 -11.09 1.92 9.89
C LYS A 13 -11.59 0.96 8.81
N VAL A 14 -11.36 1.33 7.56
CA VAL A 14 -11.62 0.50 6.38
C VAL A 14 -10.30 0.32 5.61
N PRO A 15 -10.12 -0.76 4.85
CA PRO A 15 -11.03 -1.89 4.66
C PRO A 15 -11.08 -2.87 5.84
N ALA A 16 -12.10 -3.73 5.84
CA ALA A 16 -12.21 -4.92 6.69
C ALA A 16 -12.65 -6.11 5.81
N LEU A 17 -12.15 -7.30 6.14
CA LEU A 17 -12.46 -8.56 5.46
C LEU A 17 -13.05 -9.54 6.46
N VAL A 18 -14.27 -10.02 6.19
CA VAL A 18 -14.87 -11.13 6.93
C VAL A 18 -14.61 -12.41 6.16
N THR A 19 -13.86 -13.33 6.74
CA THR A 19 -13.48 -14.60 6.11
C THR A 19 -13.41 -15.70 7.15
N GLU A 20 -13.81 -16.93 6.81
CA GLU A 20 -13.72 -18.09 7.71
C GLU A 20 -14.35 -17.86 9.12
N GLY A 21 -15.37 -17.01 9.20
CA GLY A 21 -16.03 -16.66 10.45
C GLY A 21 -15.24 -15.70 11.35
N THR A 22 -14.12 -15.14 10.88
CA THR A 22 -13.29 -14.16 11.58
C THR A 22 -13.23 -12.81 10.85
N ASP A 23 -12.82 -11.78 11.59
CA ASP A 23 -12.69 -10.40 11.12
C ASP A 23 -11.21 -10.02 10.98
N LEU A 24 -10.80 -9.64 9.77
CA LEU A 24 -9.49 -9.07 9.47
C LEU A 24 -9.62 -7.59 9.14
N TYR A 25 -8.66 -6.79 9.59
CA TYR A 25 -8.58 -5.34 9.34
C TYR A 25 -7.12 -4.93 9.15
N GLU A 26 -6.92 -3.68 8.72
CA GLU A 26 -5.67 -3.14 8.15
C GLU A 26 -5.41 -3.65 6.72
N SER A 27 -5.33 -2.72 5.76
CA SER A 27 -5.28 -3.02 4.32
C SER A 27 -4.13 -3.95 3.94
N LEU A 28 -2.92 -3.69 4.46
CA LEU A 28 -1.73 -4.49 4.14
C LEU A 28 -1.78 -5.89 4.75
N ILE A 29 -2.35 -6.02 5.96
CA ILE A 29 -2.56 -7.34 6.60
C ILE A 29 -3.53 -8.16 5.76
N ILE A 30 -4.64 -7.55 5.32
CA ILE A 30 -5.63 -8.19 4.44
C ILE A 30 -4.97 -8.61 3.11
N ALA A 31 -4.20 -7.73 2.48
CA ALA A 31 -3.53 -8.02 1.22
C ALA A 31 -2.56 -9.20 1.34
N ASN A 32 -1.75 -9.24 2.41
CA ASN A 32 -0.83 -10.35 2.68
C ASN A 32 -1.56 -11.67 2.93
N TYR A 33 -2.65 -11.67 3.71
CA TYR A 33 -3.47 -12.87 3.94
C TYR A 33 -4.03 -13.42 2.62
N LEU A 34 -4.57 -12.56 1.76
CA LEU A 34 -5.11 -12.97 0.47
C LEU A 34 -4.01 -13.56 -0.43
N ASP A 35 -2.82 -12.97 -0.43
CA ASP A 35 -1.68 -13.45 -1.21
C ASP A 35 -1.17 -14.83 -0.75
N GLU A 36 -1.20 -15.08 0.55
CA GLU A 36 -0.82 -16.37 1.14
C GLU A 36 -1.90 -17.44 0.95
N LYS A 37 -3.19 -17.05 1.03
CA LYS A 37 -4.33 -17.97 0.91
C LYS A 37 -4.58 -18.43 -0.53
N TYR A 38 -4.34 -17.56 -1.51
CA TYR A 38 -4.65 -17.80 -2.93
C TYR A 38 -3.38 -17.67 -3.81
N PRO A 39 -2.53 -18.72 -3.88
CA PRO A 39 -1.20 -18.63 -4.48
C PRO A 39 -1.18 -18.57 -6.02
N GLU A 40 -2.33 -18.78 -6.68
CA GLU A 40 -2.43 -18.89 -8.15
C GLU A 40 -1.91 -17.65 -8.87
N ASN A 41 -2.09 -16.46 -8.28
CA ASN A 41 -1.63 -15.18 -8.81
C ASN A 41 -0.81 -14.41 -7.76
N LYS A 42 0.20 -15.07 -7.19
CA LYS A 42 1.02 -14.50 -6.12
C LYS A 42 1.56 -13.11 -6.47
N LEU A 43 1.27 -12.14 -5.61
CA LEU A 43 1.58 -10.73 -5.72
C LEU A 43 2.92 -10.38 -5.10
N GLN A 44 3.34 -11.07 -4.04
CA GLN A 44 4.65 -10.87 -3.43
C GLN A 44 5.73 -11.76 -4.08
N SER A 45 6.96 -11.27 -4.06
CA SER A 45 8.12 -12.04 -4.49
C SER A 45 8.37 -13.27 -3.60
N ASP A 46 8.78 -14.39 -4.20
CA ASP A 46 9.28 -15.57 -3.48
C ASP A 46 10.69 -15.37 -2.91
N ASP A 47 11.51 -14.49 -3.52
CA ASP A 47 12.80 -14.10 -2.95
C ASP A 47 12.58 -13.25 -1.67
N PRO A 48 13.02 -13.72 -0.48
CA PRO A 48 12.84 -13.01 0.78
C PRO A 48 13.47 -11.62 0.80
N LEU A 49 14.62 -11.44 0.15
CA LEU A 49 15.29 -10.13 0.13
C LEU A 49 14.50 -9.14 -0.71
N ARG A 50 14.01 -9.58 -1.89
CA ARG A 50 13.15 -8.77 -2.74
C ARG A 50 11.83 -8.43 -2.03
N LYS A 51 11.16 -9.40 -1.40
CA LYS A 51 9.94 -9.17 -0.61
C LYS A 51 10.18 -8.14 0.50
N ALA A 52 11.31 -8.21 1.21
CA ALA A 52 11.65 -7.23 2.25
C ALA A 52 11.85 -5.81 1.68
N LYS A 53 12.54 -5.68 0.54
CA LYS A 53 12.72 -4.38 -0.14
C LYS A 53 11.40 -3.80 -0.63
N ASP A 54 10.54 -4.63 -1.21
CA ASP A 54 9.20 -4.23 -1.66
C ASP A 54 8.36 -3.76 -0.46
N SER A 55 8.40 -4.44 0.69
CA SER A 55 7.73 -3.97 1.92
C SER A 55 8.24 -2.61 2.42
N ILE A 56 9.53 -2.30 2.28
CA ILE A 56 10.09 -0.99 2.63
C ILE A 56 9.54 0.10 1.70
N LEU A 57 9.37 -0.21 0.42
CA LEU A 57 8.80 0.70 -0.57
C LEU A 57 7.33 1.01 -0.26
N ILE A 58 6.53 -0.02 0.05
CA ILE A 58 5.14 0.12 0.50
C ILE A 58 5.04 1.02 1.73
N GLU A 59 5.86 0.78 2.77
CA GLU A 59 5.85 1.59 3.99
C GLU A 59 6.22 3.05 3.70
N SER A 60 7.23 3.25 2.83
CA SER A 60 7.66 4.58 2.43
C SER A 60 6.56 5.35 1.68
N PHE A 61 5.68 4.66 0.96
CA PHE A 61 4.58 5.26 0.22
C PHE A 61 3.52 5.89 1.14
N GLY A 62 3.49 5.53 2.43
CA GLY A 62 2.66 6.20 3.43
C GLY A 62 2.92 7.71 3.53
N LYS A 63 4.14 8.16 3.24
CA LYS A 63 4.49 9.60 3.16
C LYS A 63 3.79 10.29 1.99
N VAL A 64 3.81 9.66 0.81
CA VAL A 64 3.12 10.15 -0.39
C VAL A 64 1.63 10.29 -0.11
N GLY A 65 1.01 9.26 0.47
CA GLY A 65 -0.41 9.28 0.85
C GLY A 65 -0.75 10.39 1.84
N SER A 66 0.13 10.68 2.80
CA SER A 66 -0.06 11.75 3.79
C SER A 66 -0.01 13.14 3.15
N ILE A 67 0.93 13.38 2.23
CA ILE A 67 1.04 14.64 1.49
C ILE A 67 -0.18 14.81 0.57
N MET A 68 -0.58 13.75 -0.16
CA MET A 68 -1.78 13.77 -0.99
C MET A 68 -3.03 14.12 -0.17
N TYR A 69 -3.19 13.53 1.02
CA TYR A 69 -4.30 13.84 1.91
C TYR A 69 -4.27 15.33 2.32
N LYS A 70 -3.11 15.87 2.68
CA LYS A 70 -2.95 17.30 2.98
C LYS A 70 -3.37 18.17 1.79
N MET A 71 -2.95 17.83 0.57
CA MET A 71 -3.30 18.56 -0.65
C MET A 71 -4.80 18.48 -0.98
N TYR A 72 -5.45 17.36 -0.68
CA TYR A 72 -6.88 17.19 -0.98
C TYR A 72 -7.77 18.01 -0.05
N PHE A 73 -7.37 18.18 1.22
CA PHE A 73 -8.19 18.84 2.24
C PHE A 73 -7.80 20.30 2.53
N ASN A 74 -6.73 20.81 1.95
CA ASN A 74 -6.27 22.20 2.13
C ASN A 74 -6.00 22.83 0.77
N ASP A 75 -5.84 24.15 0.73
CA ASP A 75 -5.37 24.85 -0.46
C ASP A 75 -3.94 24.37 -0.81
N ILE A 76 -3.72 24.06 -2.08
CA ILE A 76 -2.43 23.59 -2.57
C ILE A 76 -1.51 24.79 -2.72
N ASP A 77 -0.44 24.83 -1.92
CA ASP A 77 0.69 25.73 -2.12
C ASP A 77 1.83 25.03 -2.89
N THR A 78 2.74 25.84 -3.43
CA THR A 78 3.91 25.36 -4.18
C THR A 78 4.80 24.46 -3.34
N GLU A 79 4.97 24.78 -2.05
CA GLU A 79 5.82 23.99 -1.15
C GLU A 79 5.30 22.55 -0.97
N THR A 80 4.00 22.39 -0.73
CA THR A 80 3.36 21.08 -0.56
C THR A 80 3.41 20.29 -1.87
N PHE A 81 3.26 20.97 -3.02
CA PHE A 81 3.40 20.32 -4.32
C PHE A 81 4.85 19.86 -4.58
N ASP A 82 5.85 20.67 -4.22
CA ASP A 82 7.27 20.31 -4.35
C ASP A 82 7.63 19.13 -3.42
N GLN A 83 7.09 19.10 -2.19
CA GLN A 83 7.23 17.96 -1.29
C GLN A 83 6.62 16.68 -1.87
N PHE A 84 5.45 16.78 -2.52
CA PHE A 84 4.82 15.65 -3.19
C PHE A 84 5.67 15.11 -4.35
N LEU A 85 6.18 16.00 -5.21
CA LEU A 85 7.07 15.60 -6.32
C LEU A 85 8.37 14.99 -5.80
N GLY A 86 8.98 15.56 -4.77
CA GLY A 86 10.17 15.01 -4.13
C GLY A 86 9.93 13.63 -3.53
N ALA A 87 8.76 13.39 -2.93
CA ALA A 87 8.42 12.07 -2.41
C ALA A 87 8.21 11.03 -3.52
N LEU A 88 7.72 11.42 -4.70
CA LEU A 88 7.58 10.54 -5.86
C LEU A 88 8.91 10.23 -6.56
N ASP A 89 9.90 11.12 -6.48
CA ASP A 89 11.22 10.96 -7.10
C ASP A 89 11.95 9.69 -6.61
N ASP A 90 11.77 9.32 -5.33
CA ASP A 90 12.32 8.09 -4.78
C ASP A 90 11.72 6.84 -5.45
N PHE A 91 10.45 6.87 -5.80
CA PHE A 91 9.75 5.79 -6.49
C PHE A 91 10.15 5.72 -7.97
N GLU A 92 10.30 6.88 -8.62
CA GLU A 92 10.81 6.94 -10.00
C GLU A 92 12.23 6.37 -10.09
N LYS A 93 13.13 6.74 -9.17
CA LYS A 93 14.48 6.16 -9.10
C LYS A 93 14.44 4.65 -8.89
N GLU A 94 13.58 4.17 -7.99
CA GLU A 94 13.44 2.74 -7.74
C GLU A 94 12.96 2.01 -9.00
N LEU A 95 11.91 2.50 -9.67
CA LEU A 95 11.39 1.91 -10.91
C LEU A 95 12.44 1.92 -12.02
N SER A 96 13.11 3.06 -12.22
CA SER A 96 14.21 3.22 -13.17
C SER A 96 15.35 2.25 -12.89
N SER A 97 15.71 2.05 -11.62
CA SER A 97 16.78 1.11 -11.23
C SER A 97 16.42 -0.36 -11.51
N ARG A 98 15.13 -0.71 -11.42
CA ARG A 98 14.63 -2.04 -11.76
C ARG A 98 14.67 -2.30 -13.25
N GLY A 99 14.57 -1.25 -14.08
CA GLY A 99 14.64 -1.35 -15.54
C GLY A 99 13.44 -2.09 -16.15
N THR A 100 12.29 -2.07 -15.48
CA THR A 100 11.08 -2.82 -15.84
C THR A 100 9.87 -1.92 -15.99
N THR A 101 8.85 -2.38 -16.73
CA THR A 101 7.61 -1.62 -16.93
C THR A 101 6.83 -1.39 -15.64
N PHE A 102 6.78 -2.36 -14.73
CA PHE A 102 6.17 -2.25 -13.41
C PHE A 102 7.20 -2.59 -12.33
N TYR A 103 6.94 -2.22 -11.07
CA TYR A 103 7.79 -2.63 -9.95
C TYR A 103 7.89 -4.15 -9.80
N GLY A 104 6.85 -4.88 -10.22
CA GLY A 104 6.79 -6.34 -10.30
C GLY A 104 7.39 -6.95 -11.57
N GLY A 105 8.12 -6.19 -12.38
CA GLY A 105 8.64 -6.64 -13.67
C GLY A 105 7.67 -6.35 -14.81
N ASN A 106 7.18 -7.41 -15.46
CA ASN A 106 6.24 -7.31 -16.60
C ASN A 106 4.76 -7.30 -16.17
N THR A 107 4.49 -7.40 -14.87
CA THR A 107 3.13 -7.47 -14.31
C THR A 107 3.02 -6.63 -13.05
N VAL A 108 1.80 -6.18 -12.73
CA VAL A 108 1.50 -5.50 -11.46
C VAL A 108 1.58 -6.50 -10.30
N LYS A 109 2.24 -6.11 -9.21
CA LYS A 109 2.54 -6.91 -8.01
C LYS A 109 2.41 -6.05 -6.77
N LEU A 110 2.38 -6.67 -5.58
CA LEU A 110 2.31 -5.96 -4.30
C LEU A 110 3.71 -5.47 -3.93
N VAL A 111 3.99 -4.20 -4.24
CA VAL A 111 5.29 -3.56 -4.15
C VAL A 111 5.14 -2.07 -3.82
#